data_AF-A0AAU2KE70-F1
#
_entry.id   AF-A0AAU2KE70-F1
#
_cell.length_a   1.000
_cell.length_b   1.000
_cell.length_c   1.000
_cell.angle_alpha   90.00
_cell.angle_beta   90.00
_cell.angle_gamma   90.00
#
_symmetry.space_group_name_H-M   'P 1'
#
loop_
_entity.id
_entity.type
_entity.pdbx_description
1 polymer ?
#
loop_
_entity_poly.entity_id
_entity_poly.type
_entity_poly.pdbx_seq_one_letter_code
_entity_poly.pdbx_strand_id
1 'polypeptide(L)'
;MPAGHSTGRSRLSPRAQRRAERRKRLRRTIILGSAALVAVSATAYALAPGDDAGTSADGRPVAARPDQQDGESAEGSDAAAQGGRRSPDPATRSGSPSHQAPASPTPASPSPAAPSTSVPASGPGTFQASGASGKAHGKGPALRWRIEVEEGSGVDPDSAARSVEAILADPRGWTKDPAYGFRLAGPGEPVDFTVKIATPTTTDRLCEVVTPELIGETNCRAGHTVVVNLKRWHEGSPQFSGPVEEYRALIVNHEVGHELGHEHETCPGPGKQAPAMMQQIKGLLGCKSNAWPFDANGTYLSGPHVP
;
A
#
# COMPACT_ATOMS: atom_id res chain seq x y z
N MET A 1 31.35 67.37 -24.54
CA MET A 1 30.48 66.87 -23.45
C MET A 1 30.35 65.35 -23.61
N PRO A 2 30.55 64.54 -22.55
CA PRO A 2 30.69 63.08 -22.65
C PRO A 2 29.41 62.32 -22.29
N ALA A 3 29.34 61.04 -22.68
CA ALA A 3 28.40 60.06 -22.12
C ALA A 3 29.04 58.66 -22.06
N GLY A 4 29.60 58.30 -20.90
CA GLY A 4 30.17 56.96 -20.66
C GLY A 4 29.10 55.96 -20.22
N HIS A 5 29.15 54.73 -20.75
CA HIS A 5 28.31 53.63 -20.27
C HIS A 5 28.90 52.97 -19.02
N SER A 6 28.08 52.77 -17.99
CA SER A 6 28.49 52.11 -16.74
C SER A 6 27.90 50.71 -16.64
N THR A 7 28.75 49.69 -16.58
CA THR A 7 28.36 48.28 -16.45
C THR A 7 28.21 47.90 -14.97
N GLY A 8 26.98 48.00 -14.46
CA GLY A 8 26.64 47.68 -13.07
C GLY A 8 26.76 46.19 -12.73
N ARG A 9 27.94 45.74 -12.30
CA ARG A 9 28.15 44.37 -11.78
C ARG A 9 27.65 44.28 -10.34
N SER A 10 26.41 43.82 -10.15
CA SER A 10 25.75 43.68 -8.84
C SER A 10 26.60 42.91 -7.82
N ARG A 11 27.11 43.61 -6.80
CA ARG A 11 27.86 42.98 -5.71
C ARG A 11 26.89 42.25 -4.77
N LEU A 12 27.05 40.93 -4.64
CA LEU A 12 26.28 40.13 -3.68
C LEU A 12 26.44 40.65 -2.25
N SER A 13 25.36 40.62 -1.47
CA SER A 13 25.37 41.18 -0.12
C SER A 13 26.36 40.45 0.81
N PRO A 14 26.89 41.14 1.86
CA PRO A 14 27.83 40.53 2.80
C PRO A 14 27.28 39.32 3.58
N ARG A 15 25.97 39.09 3.56
CA ARG A 15 25.31 37.88 4.11
C ARG A 15 25.30 36.72 3.10
N ALA A 16 25.09 37.00 1.81
CA ALA A 16 25.16 36.00 0.75
C ALA A 16 26.60 35.44 0.59
N GLN A 17 27.61 36.32 0.62
CA GLN A 17 29.02 35.93 0.56
C GLN A 17 29.41 34.99 1.71
N ARG A 18 29.00 35.29 2.96
CA ARG A 18 29.27 34.42 4.12
C ARG A 18 28.57 33.05 4.02
N ARG A 19 27.34 32.99 3.48
CA ARG A 19 26.65 31.71 3.22
C ARG A 19 27.35 30.87 2.14
N ALA A 20 27.86 31.51 1.09
CA ALA A 20 28.63 30.82 0.04
C ALA A 20 29.94 30.22 0.59
N GLU A 21 30.72 30.99 1.35
CA GLU A 21 31.96 30.51 1.98
C GLU A 21 31.72 29.39 2.99
N ARG A 22 30.65 29.47 3.80
CA ARG A 22 30.30 28.39 4.75
C ARG A 22 29.94 27.09 4.02
N ARG A 23 29.21 27.15 2.90
CA ARG A 23 28.92 25.99 2.04
C ARG A 23 30.19 25.42 1.38
N LYS A 24 31.12 26.29 0.94
CA LYS A 24 32.39 25.89 0.30
C LYS A 24 33.33 25.19 1.29
N ARG A 25 33.40 25.66 2.53
CA ARG A 25 34.14 24.99 3.62
C ARG A 25 33.55 23.63 3.96
N LEU A 26 32.22 23.53 4.13
CA LEU A 26 31.54 22.28 4.46
C LEU A 26 31.73 21.19 3.39
N ARG A 27 31.67 21.56 2.11
CA ARG A 27 31.96 20.63 1.00
C ARG A 27 33.42 20.14 1.01
N ARG A 28 34.38 21.00 1.34
CA ARG A 28 35.80 20.60 1.46
C ARG A 28 36.04 19.62 2.61
N THR A 29 35.41 19.80 3.78
CA THR A 29 35.54 18.86 4.90
C THR A 29 34.90 17.51 4.59
N ILE A 30 33.76 17.47 3.89
CA ILE A 30 33.12 16.21 3.48
C ILE A 30 34.03 15.43 2.51
N ILE A 31 34.57 16.08 1.47
CA ILE A 31 35.43 15.44 0.46
C ILE A 31 36.72 14.87 1.07
N LEU A 32 37.34 15.59 2.02
CA LEU A 32 38.53 15.12 2.72
C LEU A 32 38.24 13.97 3.70
N GLY A 33 37.07 13.98 4.36
CA GLY A 33 36.65 12.90 5.25
C GLY A 33 36.38 11.57 4.52
N SER A 34 35.74 11.63 3.34
CA SER A 34 35.48 10.42 2.53
C SER A 34 36.75 9.78 1.96
N ALA A 35 37.79 10.56 1.65
CA ALA A 35 39.06 10.03 1.15
C ALA A 35 39.80 9.18 2.21
N ALA A 36 39.68 9.54 3.49
CA ALA A 36 40.30 8.80 4.59
C ALA A 36 39.64 7.42 4.82
N LEU A 37 38.31 7.31 4.64
CA LEU A 37 37.59 6.05 4.88
C LEU A 37 37.94 4.96 3.84
N VAL A 38 38.16 5.33 2.58
CA VAL A 38 38.47 4.38 1.49
C VAL A 38 39.89 3.82 1.59
N ALA A 39 40.85 4.57 2.15
CA ALA A 39 42.21 4.08 2.35
C ALA A 39 42.29 2.97 3.42
N VAL A 40 41.50 3.07 4.49
CA VAL A 40 41.51 2.09 5.60
C VAL A 40 40.92 0.76 5.17
N SER A 41 39.82 0.74 4.41
CA SER A 41 39.20 -0.50 3.92
C SER A 41 40.07 -1.23 2.89
N ALA A 42 40.85 -0.51 2.07
CA ALA A 42 41.79 -1.12 1.13
C ALA A 42 42.97 -1.84 1.79
N THR A 43 43.32 -1.51 3.04
CA THR A 43 44.47 -2.12 3.73
C THR A 43 44.10 -3.45 4.41
N ALA A 44 42.81 -3.64 4.75
CA ALA A 44 42.33 -4.85 5.44
C ALA A 44 42.27 -6.10 4.56
N TYR A 45 42.17 -5.95 3.22
CA TYR A 45 42.05 -7.08 2.28
C TYR A 45 43.38 -7.74 1.89
N ALA A 46 44.53 -7.23 2.36
CA ALA A 46 45.85 -7.70 1.95
C ALA A 46 46.48 -8.76 2.86
N LEU A 47 45.82 -9.17 3.95
CA LEU A 47 46.36 -10.11 4.96
C LEU A 47 45.33 -11.15 5.42
N ALA A 48 44.99 -12.08 4.54
CA ALA A 48 44.37 -13.35 4.90
C ALA A 48 44.96 -14.47 4.02
N PRO A 49 45.74 -15.42 4.57
CA PRO A 49 46.13 -16.62 3.83
C PRO A 49 44.92 -17.56 3.69
N GLY A 50 44.85 -18.29 2.58
CA GLY A 50 43.82 -19.30 2.35
C GLY A 50 44.28 -20.70 2.76
N ASP A 51 43.33 -21.51 3.24
CA ASP A 51 43.52 -22.93 3.52
C ASP A 51 42.72 -23.77 2.51
N ASP A 52 43.42 -24.49 1.64
CA ASP A 52 42.90 -25.54 0.76
C ASP A 52 43.37 -26.92 1.28
N ALA A 53 42.45 -27.67 1.90
CA ALA A 53 42.43 -29.13 2.10
C ALA A 53 41.30 -29.47 3.10
N GLY A 54 40.48 -30.51 2.96
CA GLY A 54 40.43 -31.57 1.96
C GLY A 54 40.05 -32.89 2.64
N THR A 55 38.97 -33.55 2.22
CA THR A 55 38.69 -34.99 2.40
C THR A 55 37.41 -35.34 1.62
N SER A 56 37.55 -36.21 0.63
CA SER A 56 36.43 -36.93 0.01
C SER A 56 36.12 -38.19 0.81
N ALA A 57 34.85 -38.61 0.85
CA ALA A 57 34.46 -39.98 1.13
C ALA A 57 33.14 -40.32 0.41
N ASP A 58 33.12 -41.45 -0.29
CA ASP A 58 32.05 -41.90 -1.19
C ASP A 58 30.79 -42.45 -0.47
N GLY A 59 29.69 -42.65 -1.21
CA GLY A 59 28.67 -43.62 -0.78
C GLY A 59 27.21 -43.42 -1.24
N ARG A 60 26.89 -43.79 -2.48
CA ARG A 60 25.54 -44.20 -2.94
C ARG A 60 25.76 -45.37 -3.93
N PRO A 61 24.79 -46.27 -4.25
CA PRO A 61 23.39 -46.35 -3.82
C PRO A 61 22.88 -47.76 -3.43
N VAL A 62 21.66 -47.86 -2.88
CA VAL A 62 20.77 -49.04 -3.04
C VAL A 62 19.31 -48.57 -3.15
N ALA A 63 18.50 -49.26 -3.96
CA ALA A 63 17.06 -49.06 -4.09
C ALA A 63 16.30 -50.35 -3.73
N ALA A 64 15.11 -50.24 -3.13
CA ALA A 64 14.13 -51.32 -3.06
C ALA A 64 12.69 -50.82 -2.78
N ARG A 65 11.81 -51.02 -3.76
CA ARG A 65 10.37 -51.37 -3.66
C ARG A 65 10.28 -52.82 -4.22
N PRO A 66 9.29 -53.68 -3.93
CA PRO A 66 7.86 -53.40 -4.16
C PRO A 66 6.83 -54.12 -3.25
N ASP A 67 5.55 -53.86 -3.54
CA ASP A 67 4.29 -54.67 -3.40
C ASP A 67 3.12 -53.64 -3.34
N GLN A 68 2.03 -53.61 -4.13
CA GLN A 68 1.29 -54.58 -4.98
C GLN A 68 0.65 -55.73 -4.16
N GLN A 69 -0.64 -56.12 -4.30
CA GLN A 69 -1.68 -55.85 -5.32
C GLN A 69 -3.12 -55.87 -4.70
N ASP A 70 -4.02 -55.15 -5.38
CA ASP A 70 -5.39 -55.48 -5.86
C ASP A 70 -6.53 -56.02 -4.96
N GLY A 71 -7.76 -55.68 -5.36
CA GLY A 71 -9.03 -56.18 -4.80
C GLY A 71 -10.23 -55.58 -5.54
N GLU A 72 -11.03 -56.42 -6.22
CA GLU A 72 -11.92 -56.02 -7.32
C GLU A 72 -13.43 -56.00 -6.97
N SER A 73 -14.18 -55.32 -7.84
CA SER A 73 -15.62 -55.03 -7.97
C SER A 73 -16.73 -55.97 -7.44
N ALA A 74 -17.80 -55.29 -6.98
CA ALA A 74 -19.25 -55.47 -7.30
C ALA A 74 -20.09 -56.69 -6.83
N GLU A 75 -21.24 -56.37 -6.21
CA GLU A 75 -22.65 -56.73 -6.55
C GLU A 75 -23.59 -56.36 -5.35
N GLY A 76 -24.89 -56.08 -5.49
CA GLY A 76 -25.79 -56.21 -6.64
C GLY A 76 -27.05 -55.31 -6.59
N SER A 77 -28.11 -55.74 -7.29
CA SER A 77 -29.10 -54.88 -7.96
C SER A 77 -30.49 -54.76 -7.31
N ASP A 78 -31.30 -53.81 -7.83
CA ASP A 78 -32.74 -53.91 -8.23
C ASP A 78 -33.56 -52.63 -7.89
N ALA A 79 -34.53 -52.15 -8.69
CA ALA A 79 -34.90 -52.41 -10.09
C ALA A 79 -35.78 -51.26 -10.68
N ALA A 80 -35.90 -51.22 -12.02
CA ALA A 80 -36.97 -50.75 -12.95
C ALA A 80 -38.23 -49.97 -12.40
N ALA A 81 -39.00 -49.14 -13.14
CA ALA A 81 -39.26 -48.89 -14.58
C ALA A 81 -40.22 -47.65 -14.72
N GLN A 82 -40.63 -47.06 -15.86
CA GLN A 82 -40.17 -47.02 -17.27
C GLN A 82 -40.88 -45.88 -18.07
N GLY A 83 -40.18 -45.20 -18.98
CA GLY A 83 -40.71 -44.83 -20.32
C GLY A 83 -41.34 -43.42 -20.53
N GLY A 84 -41.24 -42.78 -21.70
CA GLY A 84 -40.36 -43.06 -22.85
C GLY A 84 -40.74 -42.38 -24.19
N ARG A 85 -39.73 -41.91 -24.94
CA ARG A 85 -39.66 -41.72 -26.42
C ARG A 85 -40.64 -40.73 -27.10
N ARG A 86 -40.20 -39.78 -27.95
CA ARG A 86 -39.64 -39.99 -29.32
C ARG A 86 -39.09 -38.68 -29.93
N SER A 87 -38.02 -38.77 -30.73
CA SER A 87 -37.66 -37.80 -31.79
C SER A 87 -38.27 -38.24 -33.14
N PRO A 88 -38.22 -37.42 -34.23
CA PRO A 88 -37.00 -37.38 -35.08
C PRO A 88 -36.64 -36.02 -35.74
N ASP A 89 -35.42 -36.00 -36.30
CA ASP A 89 -34.75 -35.01 -37.19
C ASP A 89 -35.23 -35.12 -38.67
N PRO A 90 -34.60 -34.50 -39.71
CA PRO A 90 -33.80 -33.24 -39.84
C PRO A 90 -34.20 -32.38 -41.09
N ALA A 91 -33.52 -31.24 -41.36
CA ALA A 91 -33.06 -30.83 -42.72
C ALA A 91 -32.33 -29.45 -42.79
N THR A 92 -31.35 -29.35 -43.69
CA THR A 92 -30.54 -28.14 -43.98
C THR A 92 -31.03 -27.33 -45.19
N ARG A 93 -30.64 -26.05 -45.29
CA ARG A 93 -30.32 -25.37 -46.57
C ARG A 93 -29.57 -24.03 -46.41
N SER A 94 -28.69 -23.75 -47.38
CA SER A 94 -27.78 -22.60 -47.44
C SER A 94 -28.42 -21.31 -47.98
N GLY A 95 -27.81 -20.15 -47.70
CA GLY A 95 -28.12 -18.89 -48.39
C GLY A 95 -27.21 -17.71 -48.00
N SER A 96 -26.37 -17.26 -48.93
CA SER A 96 -25.56 -16.01 -48.91
C SER A 96 -25.01 -15.78 -50.32
N PRO A 97 -24.63 -14.56 -50.78
CA PRO A 97 -24.72 -13.24 -50.15
C PRO A 97 -25.53 -12.21 -50.99
N SER A 98 -25.62 -10.96 -50.53
CA SER A 98 -25.79 -9.81 -51.43
C SER A 98 -25.11 -8.55 -50.87
N HIS A 99 -24.40 -7.82 -51.72
CA HIS A 99 -23.66 -6.61 -51.34
C HIS A 99 -24.57 -5.37 -51.41
N GLN A 100 -24.44 -4.47 -50.44
CA GLN A 100 -24.80 -3.07 -50.62
C GLN A 100 -23.80 -2.16 -49.90
N ALA A 101 -23.48 -1.02 -50.54
CA ALA A 101 -22.40 -0.11 -50.17
C ALA A 101 -22.75 0.80 -48.97
N PRO A 102 -21.77 1.39 -48.26
CA PRO A 102 -22.03 2.11 -47.02
C PRO A 102 -22.61 3.50 -47.26
N ALA A 103 -23.64 3.86 -46.48
CA ALA A 103 -24.07 5.25 -46.31
C ALA A 103 -23.34 5.86 -45.10
N SER A 104 -22.67 6.99 -45.32
CA SER A 104 -21.88 7.69 -44.28
C SER A 104 -22.78 8.27 -43.18
N PRO A 105 -22.51 8.00 -41.89
CA PRO A 105 -23.11 8.76 -40.80
C PRO A 105 -22.38 10.10 -40.63
N THR A 106 -23.16 11.19 -40.62
CA THR A 106 -22.72 12.55 -40.27
C THR A 106 -22.14 12.57 -38.84
N PRO A 107 -21.09 13.37 -38.53
CA PRO A 107 -20.54 13.43 -37.18
C PRO A 107 -21.57 13.99 -36.19
N ALA A 108 -22.08 13.13 -35.31
CA ALA A 108 -22.87 13.53 -34.16
C ALA A 108 -21.99 14.31 -33.17
N SER A 109 -22.47 15.47 -32.70
CA SER A 109 -21.81 16.20 -31.62
C SER A 109 -21.74 15.32 -30.36
N PRO A 110 -20.64 15.35 -29.59
CA PRO A 110 -20.53 14.57 -28.37
C PRO A 110 -21.55 15.05 -27.33
N SER A 111 -22.61 14.27 -27.13
CA SER A 111 -23.43 14.39 -25.92
C SER A 111 -22.58 13.96 -24.72
N PRO A 112 -22.64 14.64 -23.56
CA PRO A 112 -21.79 14.30 -22.42
C PRO A 112 -22.02 12.85 -21.97
N ALA A 113 -20.97 12.04 -22.01
CA ALA A 113 -21.02 10.69 -21.45
C ALA A 113 -21.26 10.78 -19.93
N ALA A 114 -22.11 9.88 -19.41
CA ALA A 114 -22.28 9.74 -17.96
C ALA A 114 -20.92 9.44 -17.28
N PRO A 115 -20.67 9.95 -16.06
CA PRO A 115 -19.38 9.80 -15.40
C PRO A 115 -19.06 8.31 -15.17
N SER A 116 -17.92 7.87 -15.68
CA SER A 116 -17.38 6.53 -15.46
C SER A 116 -17.04 6.33 -13.98
N THR A 117 -17.60 5.29 -13.36
CA THR A 117 -17.48 4.96 -11.92
C THR A 117 -16.12 4.39 -11.50
N SER A 118 -15.06 4.66 -12.26
CA SER A 118 -13.70 4.17 -12.02
C SER A 118 -12.90 5.13 -11.13
N VAL A 119 -12.15 4.59 -10.17
CA VAL A 119 -11.21 5.38 -9.36
C VAL A 119 -10.16 6.06 -10.28
N PRO A 120 -9.92 7.38 -10.17
CA PRO A 120 -8.88 8.03 -10.97
C PRO A 120 -7.49 7.55 -10.54
N ALA A 121 -6.71 7.06 -11.51
CA ALA A 121 -5.36 6.54 -11.28
C ALA A 121 -4.35 7.64 -10.89
N SER A 122 -4.57 8.87 -11.34
CA SER A 122 -3.72 10.04 -11.08
C SER A 122 -4.56 11.29 -10.82
N GLY A 123 -3.97 12.25 -10.12
CA GLY A 123 -4.58 13.52 -9.73
C GLY A 123 -3.58 14.68 -9.76
N PRO A 124 -4.02 15.90 -9.41
CA PRO A 124 -3.22 17.12 -9.49
C PRO A 124 -2.13 17.22 -8.39
N GLY A 125 -2.17 16.39 -7.35
CA GLY A 125 -1.30 16.49 -6.18
C GLY A 125 -1.62 17.66 -5.25
N THR A 126 -2.72 18.38 -5.49
CA THR A 126 -3.30 19.41 -4.61
C THR A 126 -4.33 18.78 -3.68
N PHE A 127 -4.47 19.32 -2.46
CA PHE A 127 -5.27 18.70 -1.40
C PHE A 127 -6.20 19.71 -0.72
N GLN A 128 -7.44 19.27 -0.47
CA GLN A 128 -8.42 19.97 0.36
C GLN A 128 -8.43 19.35 1.77
N ALA A 129 -8.25 20.17 2.81
CA ALA A 129 -8.38 19.73 4.20
C ALA A 129 -9.86 19.66 4.64
N SER A 130 -10.16 18.77 5.59
CA SER A 130 -11.46 18.71 6.26
C SER A 130 -11.77 20.00 7.04
N GLY A 131 -13.01 20.48 6.94
CA GLY A 131 -13.60 21.50 7.80
C GLY A 131 -14.06 20.96 9.16
N ALA A 132 -14.27 19.65 9.25
CA ALA A 132 -14.70 18.95 10.45
C ALA A 132 -13.71 19.06 11.63
N SER A 133 -14.27 19.06 12.85
CA SER A 133 -13.54 18.99 14.12
C SER A 133 -14.19 17.95 15.06
N GLY A 134 -13.41 17.42 15.99
CA GLY A 134 -13.80 16.32 16.87
C GLY A 134 -13.40 16.50 18.33
N LYS A 135 -14.00 15.66 19.18
CA LYS A 135 -13.59 15.54 20.59
C LYS A 135 -12.37 14.62 20.72
N ALA A 136 -11.74 14.62 21.90
CA ALA A 136 -10.70 13.64 22.19
C ALA A 136 -11.31 12.24 22.44
N HIS A 137 -10.65 11.22 21.90
CA HIS A 137 -10.93 9.80 22.10
C HIS A 137 -9.69 9.12 22.71
N GLY A 138 -9.90 8.04 23.47
CA GLY A 138 -8.85 7.40 24.27
C GLY A 138 -8.67 8.04 25.65
N LYS A 139 -7.70 7.53 26.41
CA LYS A 139 -7.38 8.00 27.77
C LYS A 139 -6.03 8.73 27.86
N GLY A 140 -5.15 8.51 26.87
CA GLY A 140 -3.83 9.13 26.82
C GLY A 140 -3.87 10.56 26.28
N PRO A 141 -2.69 11.21 26.17
CA PRO A 141 -2.55 12.48 25.48
C PRO A 141 -3.09 12.38 24.04
N ALA A 142 -4.04 13.23 23.69
CA ALA A 142 -4.71 13.14 22.39
C ALA A 142 -3.87 13.76 21.27
N LEU A 143 -3.33 12.93 20.38
CA LEU A 143 -2.70 13.35 19.14
C LEU A 143 -3.73 14.05 18.24
N ARG A 144 -3.40 15.25 17.80
CA ARG A 144 -4.24 16.06 16.91
C ARG A 144 -3.95 15.68 15.47
N TRP A 145 -5.00 15.42 14.72
CA TRP A 145 -4.87 15.03 13.32
C TRP A 145 -5.93 15.69 12.46
N ARG A 146 -5.71 15.71 11.15
CA ARG A 146 -6.70 16.15 10.16
C ARG A 146 -6.70 15.23 8.95
N ILE A 147 -7.80 15.24 8.20
CA ILE A 147 -7.86 14.63 6.87
C ILE A 147 -7.56 15.68 5.81
N GLU A 148 -6.81 15.28 4.80
CA GLU A 148 -6.58 16.00 3.55
C GLU A 148 -6.87 15.06 2.38
N VAL A 149 -7.70 15.49 1.43
CA VAL A 149 -8.12 14.67 0.29
C VAL A 149 -7.64 15.31 -1.00
N GLU A 150 -7.07 14.52 -1.92
CA GLU A 150 -6.62 15.03 -3.21
C GLU A 150 -7.81 15.55 -4.04
N GLU A 151 -7.64 16.74 -4.62
CA GLU A 151 -8.65 17.38 -5.46
C GLU A 151 -8.97 16.51 -6.69
N GLY A 152 -10.25 16.34 -7.00
CA GLY A 152 -10.71 15.48 -8.11
C GLY A 152 -10.76 13.98 -7.80
N SER A 153 -10.41 13.55 -6.58
CA SER A 153 -10.55 12.14 -6.13
C SER A 153 -12.00 11.64 -6.05
N GLY A 154 -12.98 12.54 -5.90
CA GLY A 154 -14.38 12.19 -5.66
C GLY A 154 -14.72 11.85 -4.21
N VAL A 155 -13.77 11.97 -3.27
CA VAL A 155 -14.00 11.79 -1.83
C VAL A 155 -14.27 13.15 -1.17
N ASP A 156 -15.31 13.22 -0.35
CA ASP A 156 -15.59 14.40 0.48
C ASP A 156 -14.67 14.43 1.73
N PRO A 157 -13.93 15.52 1.99
CA PRO A 157 -13.01 15.61 3.12
C PRO A 157 -13.65 15.44 4.50
N ASP A 158 -14.87 15.94 4.71
CA ASP A 158 -15.53 15.88 6.03
C ASP A 158 -16.10 14.49 6.31
N SER A 159 -16.70 13.84 5.30
CA SER A 159 -17.13 12.45 5.35
C SER A 159 -15.96 11.49 5.58
N ALA A 160 -14.82 11.72 4.90
CA ALA A 160 -13.59 10.98 5.15
C ALA A 160 -13.06 11.21 6.57
N ALA A 161 -13.07 12.46 7.06
CA ALA A 161 -12.67 12.78 8.43
C ALA A 161 -13.55 12.06 9.47
N ARG A 162 -14.88 12.03 9.32
CA ARG A 162 -15.77 11.29 10.22
C ARG A 162 -15.56 9.78 10.15
N SER A 163 -15.24 9.24 8.97
CA SER A 163 -14.92 7.82 8.79
C SER A 163 -13.63 7.43 9.52
N VAL A 164 -12.56 8.23 9.39
CA VAL A 164 -11.29 8.00 10.11
C VAL A 164 -11.44 8.26 11.61
N GLU A 165 -12.22 9.25 12.03
CA GLU A 165 -12.52 9.52 13.44
C GLU A 165 -13.24 8.33 14.09
N ALA A 166 -14.21 7.72 13.41
CA ALA A 166 -14.88 6.52 13.89
C ALA A 166 -13.93 5.32 14.05
N ILE A 167 -12.97 5.13 13.13
CA ILE A 167 -11.95 4.08 13.23
C ILE A 167 -11.03 4.30 14.43
N LEU A 168 -10.49 5.52 14.58
CA LEU A 168 -9.57 5.84 15.69
C LEU A 168 -10.28 5.87 17.06
N ALA A 169 -11.60 6.07 17.07
CA ALA A 169 -12.46 6.01 18.25
C ALA A 169 -12.93 4.59 18.62
N ASP A 170 -12.75 3.58 17.76
CA ASP A 170 -13.26 2.23 17.98
C ASP A 170 -12.55 1.55 19.16
N PRO A 171 -13.26 0.86 20.07
CA PRO A 171 -12.66 0.19 21.24
C PRO A 171 -11.71 -0.97 20.89
N ARG A 172 -11.67 -1.43 19.64
CA ARG A 172 -10.70 -2.40 19.10
C ARG A 172 -9.45 -1.73 18.52
N GLY A 173 -9.48 -0.41 18.34
CA GLY A 173 -8.39 0.42 17.83
C GLY A 173 -7.35 0.77 18.89
N TRP A 174 -6.37 1.59 18.51
CA TRP A 174 -5.24 1.97 19.37
C TRP A 174 -5.64 2.66 20.70
N THR A 175 -6.82 3.28 20.78
CA THR A 175 -7.33 3.90 22.02
C THR A 175 -7.68 2.91 23.13
N LYS A 176 -7.59 1.59 22.87
CA LYS A 176 -7.64 0.55 23.89
C LYS A 176 -6.46 0.65 24.86
N ASP A 177 -5.27 1.02 24.36
CA ASP A 177 -4.10 1.31 25.20
C ASP A 177 -4.28 2.69 25.87
N PRO A 178 -4.19 2.79 27.21
CA PRO A 178 -4.34 4.06 27.91
C PRO A 178 -3.22 5.08 27.60
N ALA A 179 -2.13 4.70 26.95
CA ALA A 179 -1.09 5.61 26.48
C ALA A 179 -1.54 6.49 25.30
N TYR A 180 -2.52 6.03 24.52
CA TYR A 180 -2.92 6.69 23.27
C TYR A 180 -4.26 7.42 23.37
N GLY A 181 -4.38 8.45 22.54
CA GLY A 181 -5.61 9.18 22.29
C GLY A 181 -5.52 9.95 20.98
N PHE A 182 -6.67 10.32 20.41
CA PHE A 182 -6.76 11.05 19.14
C PHE A 182 -7.82 12.12 19.20
N ARG A 183 -7.61 13.23 18.48
CA ARG A 183 -8.60 14.30 18.28
C ARG A 183 -8.53 14.84 16.86
N LEU A 184 -9.66 14.84 16.17
CA LEU A 184 -9.80 15.55 14.89
C LEU A 184 -9.71 17.06 15.15
N ALA A 185 -8.66 17.69 14.62
CA ALA A 185 -8.34 19.10 14.79
C ALA A 185 -9.20 19.96 13.85
N GLY A 186 -9.70 21.11 14.35
CA GLY A 186 -10.47 22.03 13.52
C GLY A 186 -9.63 22.86 12.54
N PRO A 187 -10.29 23.62 11.66
CA PRO A 187 -9.62 24.48 10.68
C PRO A 187 -8.63 25.47 11.32
N GLY A 188 -7.39 25.46 10.84
CA GLY A 188 -6.32 26.33 11.33
C GLY A 188 -5.66 25.87 12.65
N GLU A 189 -6.12 24.79 13.28
CA GLU A 189 -5.40 24.20 14.42
C GLU A 189 -4.08 23.53 13.97
N PRO A 190 -3.02 23.57 14.81
CA PRO A 190 -1.84 22.74 14.61
C PRO A 190 -2.18 21.26 14.82
N VAL A 191 -1.64 20.42 13.95
CA VAL A 191 -1.76 18.96 14.00
C VAL A 191 -0.41 18.33 14.32
N ASP A 192 -0.46 17.16 14.94
CA ASP A 192 0.70 16.32 15.25
C ASP A 192 0.98 15.36 14.07
N PHE A 193 -0.06 14.85 13.39
CA PHE A 193 0.05 14.14 12.10
C PHE A 193 -1.10 14.48 11.14
N THR A 194 -0.97 14.12 9.86
CA THR A 194 -2.03 14.28 8.84
C THR A 194 -2.36 12.95 8.18
N VAL A 195 -3.63 12.68 7.92
CA VAL A 195 -4.07 11.58 7.05
C VAL A 195 -4.39 12.15 5.67
N LYS A 196 -3.76 11.63 4.62
CA LYS A 196 -4.00 12.00 3.22
C LYS A 196 -4.72 10.88 2.50
N ILE A 197 -5.77 11.18 1.75
CA ILE A 197 -6.32 10.26 0.73
C ILE A 197 -5.90 10.79 -0.64
N ALA A 198 -5.16 9.98 -1.41
CA ALA A 198 -4.56 10.39 -2.68
C ALA A 198 -4.69 9.31 -3.76
N THR A 199 -4.81 9.72 -5.01
CA THR A 199 -4.78 8.85 -6.20
C THR A 199 -3.54 7.94 -6.19
N PRO A 200 -3.59 6.76 -6.82
CA PRO A 200 -2.46 5.83 -6.90
C PRO A 200 -1.12 6.50 -7.26
N THR A 201 -1.05 7.26 -8.35
CA THR A 201 0.19 7.94 -8.78
C THR A 201 0.67 9.00 -7.78
N THR A 202 -0.23 9.74 -7.12
CA THR A 202 0.17 10.70 -6.08
C THR A 202 0.65 9.97 -4.83
N THR A 203 0.04 8.83 -4.48
CA THR A 203 0.47 7.98 -3.36
C THR A 203 1.85 7.40 -3.59
N ASP A 204 2.11 6.81 -4.76
CA ASP A 204 3.42 6.26 -5.12
C ASP A 204 4.54 7.29 -4.96
N ARG A 205 4.28 8.54 -5.38
CA ARG A 205 5.22 9.66 -5.23
C ARG A 205 5.42 10.09 -3.78
N LEU A 206 4.37 10.12 -2.96
CA LEU A 206 4.45 10.49 -1.54
C LEU A 206 5.11 9.40 -0.69
N CYS A 207 4.96 8.14 -1.09
CA CYS A 207 5.47 6.95 -0.43
C CYS A 207 6.80 6.43 -1.02
N GLU A 208 7.38 7.13 -2.00
CA GLU A 208 8.61 6.77 -2.71
C GLU A 208 8.61 5.32 -3.26
N VAL A 209 7.46 4.87 -3.79
CA VAL A 209 7.27 3.51 -4.29
C VAL A 209 8.04 3.31 -5.61
N VAL A 210 9.01 2.39 -5.57
CA VAL A 210 9.85 2.03 -6.74
C VAL A 210 9.77 0.55 -7.14
N THR A 211 9.19 -0.30 -6.29
CA THR A 211 9.02 -1.74 -6.55
C THR A 211 7.85 -1.97 -7.52
N PRO A 212 8.06 -2.53 -8.73
CA PRO A 212 7.03 -2.60 -9.78
C PRO A 212 5.70 -3.21 -9.34
N GLU A 213 5.74 -4.23 -8.48
CA GLU A 213 4.58 -4.97 -7.99
C GLU A 213 3.76 -4.19 -6.94
N LEU A 214 4.29 -3.08 -6.43
CA LEU A 214 3.66 -2.24 -5.40
C LEU A 214 3.12 -0.91 -5.98
N ILE A 215 3.50 -0.55 -7.21
CA ILE A 215 3.09 0.69 -7.88
C ILE A 215 1.57 0.74 -7.99
N GLY A 216 0.99 1.79 -7.40
CA GLY A 216 -0.43 2.08 -7.39
C GLY A 216 -1.26 1.25 -6.40
N GLU A 217 -0.62 0.39 -5.59
CA GLU A 217 -1.30 -0.59 -4.75
C GLU A 217 -1.18 -0.31 -3.24
N THR A 218 -0.10 0.33 -2.78
CA THR A 218 0.24 0.46 -1.35
C THR A 218 -0.21 1.78 -0.70
N ASN A 219 -0.29 1.76 0.63
CA ASN A 219 -0.36 2.93 1.52
C ASN A 219 1.03 3.11 2.17
N CYS A 220 1.24 4.19 2.93
CA CYS A 220 2.43 4.34 3.78
C CYS A 220 2.27 5.39 4.89
N ARG A 221 3.23 5.40 5.83
CA ARG A 221 3.49 6.52 6.74
C ARG A 221 4.78 7.24 6.35
N ALA A 222 4.63 8.41 5.69
CA ALA A 222 5.74 9.25 5.22
C ALA A 222 5.93 10.48 6.14
N GLY A 223 7.00 10.49 6.95
CA GLY A 223 7.20 11.54 7.96
C GLY A 223 6.08 11.49 9.00
N HIS A 224 5.35 12.60 9.22
CA HIS A 224 4.12 12.63 10.04
C HIS A 224 2.85 12.66 9.17
N THR A 225 2.89 11.95 8.04
CA THR A 225 1.77 11.86 7.08
C THR A 225 1.43 10.40 6.82
N VAL A 226 0.25 9.98 7.25
CA VAL A 226 -0.36 8.73 6.81
C VAL A 226 -0.94 8.96 5.41
N VAL A 227 -0.50 8.21 4.41
CA VAL A 227 -0.95 8.32 3.03
C VAL A 227 -1.75 7.08 2.66
N VAL A 228 -3.05 7.28 2.47
CA VAL A 228 -4.03 6.30 2.04
C VAL A 228 -4.23 6.40 0.54
N ASN A 229 -4.04 5.28 -0.15
CA ASN A 229 -4.26 5.14 -1.57
C ASN A 229 -5.78 5.12 -1.88
N LEU A 230 -6.23 5.97 -2.78
CA LEU A 230 -7.62 6.14 -3.16
C LEU A 230 -8.24 4.85 -3.73
N LYS A 231 -7.47 4.08 -4.50
CA LYS A 231 -7.91 2.77 -5.01
C LYS A 231 -8.15 1.81 -3.85
N ARG A 232 -7.23 1.77 -2.88
CA ARG A 232 -7.38 1.01 -1.62
C ARG A 232 -8.59 1.47 -0.78
N TRP A 233 -8.86 2.77 -0.74
CA TRP A 233 -10.00 3.35 -0.03
C TRP A 233 -11.37 3.00 -0.64
N HIS A 234 -11.45 2.86 -1.98
CA HIS A 234 -12.70 2.54 -2.67
C HIS A 234 -12.92 1.05 -2.94
N GLU A 235 -11.87 0.29 -3.24
CA GLU A 235 -11.95 -1.10 -3.74
C GLU A 235 -11.55 -2.15 -2.69
N GLY A 236 -10.85 -1.74 -1.62
CA GLY A 236 -10.26 -2.66 -0.66
C GLY A 236 -8.93 -3.25 -1.12
N SER A 237 -8.68 -4.52 -0.78
CA SER A 237 -7.59 -5.33 -1.32
C SER A 237 -8.09 -6.73 -1.67
N PRO A 238 -7.71 -7.31 -2.82
CA PRO A 238 -8.04 -8.70 -3.16
C PRO A 238 -7.52 -9.74 -2.16
N GLN A 239 -6.53 -9.39 -1.33
CA GLN A 239 -5.99 -10.26 -0.28
C GLN A 239 -6.74 -10.16 1.05
N PHE A 240 -7.65 -9.18 1.20
CA PHE A 240 -8.41 -8.98 2.44
C PHE A 240 -9.83 -9.54 2.31
N SER A 241 -10.17 -10.47 3.20
CA SER A 241 -11.53 -11.02 3.30
C SER A 241 -12.38 -10.13 4.21
N GLY A 242 -13.22 -9.28 3.62
CA GLY A 242 -14.17 -8.44 4.36
C GLY A 242 -14.76 -7.32 3.50
N PRO A 243 -15.69 -6.50 4.04
CA PRO A 243 -16.20 -5.31 3.38
C PRO A 243 -15.11 -4.22 3.29
N VAL A 244 -15.25 -3.30 2.32
CA VAL A 244 -14.26 -2.22 2.12
C VAL A 244 -14.17 -1.30 3.34
N GLU A 245 -15.25 -1.10 4.09
CA GLU A 245 -15.27 -0.34 5.34
C GLU A 245 -14.34 -0.94 6.40
N GLU A 246 -14.25 -2.26 6.48
CA GLU A 246 -13.34 -2.95 7.40
C GLU A 246 -11.90 -2.89 6.88
N TYR A 247 -11.68 -2.93 5.56
CA TYR A 247 -10.36 -2.67 4.99
C TYR A 247 -9.89 -1.22 5.20
N ARG A 248 -10.79 -0.22 5.17
CA ARG A 248 -10.46 1.17 5.57
C ARG A 248 -9.97 1.23 7.01
N ALA A 249 -10.58 0.45 7.92
CA ALA A 249 -10.10 0.33 9.29
C ALA A 249 -8.70 -0.30 9.36
N LEU A 250 -8.43 -1.37 8.58
CA LEU A 250 -7.09 -1.97 8.53
C LEU A 250 -6.03 -0.95 8.12
N ILE A 251 -6.21 -0.27 6.98
CA ILE A 251 -5.17 0.62 6.45
C ILE A 251 -4.96 1.84 7.34
N VAL A 252 -6.02 2.39 7.94
CA VAL A 252 -5.87 3.47 8.94
C VAL A 252 -5.14 2.98 10.19
N ASN A 253 -5.50 1.82 10.74
CA ASN A 253 -4.84 1.29 11.94
C ASN A 253 -3.37 0.91 11.68
N HIS A 254 -3.03 0.37 10.51
CA HIS A 254 -1.66 0.01 10.12
C HIS A 254 -0.76 1.24 10.06
N GLU A 255 -1.12 2.25 9.25
CA GLU A 255 -0.28 3.43 9.05
C GLU A 255 -0.25 4.34 10.29
N VAL A 256 -1.34 4.42 11.07
CA VAL A 256 -1.30 5.10 12.38
C VAL A 256 -0.49 4.31 13.39
N GLY A 257 -0.46 2.97 13.32
CA GLY A 257 0.47 2.16 14.10
C GLY A 257 1.93 2.57 13.85
N HIS A 258 2.31 2.79 12.59
CA HIS A 258 3.63 3.33 12.25
C HIS A 258 3.86 4.75 12.78
N GLU A 259 2.85 5.63 12.83
CA GLU A 259 2.96 6.96 13.46
C GLU A 259 3.18 6.85 14.98
N LEU A 260 2.54 5.88 15.64
CA LEU A 260 2.72 5.56 17.06
C LEU A 260 4.04 4.83 17.37
N GLY A 261 4.81 4.43 16.35
CA GLY A 261 6.11 3.77 16.50
C GLY A 261 6.08 2.24 16.46
N HIS A 262 4.98 1.62 16.05
CA HIS A 262 4.93 0.18 15.80
C HIS A 262 5.59 -0.16 14.45
N GLU A 263 6.46 -1.16 14.45
CA GLU A 263 7.05 -1.75 13.24
C GLU A 263 6.15 -2.87 12.70
N HIS A 264 6.52 -3.50 11.59
CA HIS A 264 5.68 -4.56 11.01
C HIS A 264 5.67 -5.83 11.87
N GLU A 265 4.59 -6.59 11.74
CA GLU A 265 4.46 -7.94 12.26
C GLU A 265 4.11 -8.91 11.12
N THR A 266 4.18 -10.21 11.37
CA THR A 266 3.78 -11.25 10.40
C THR A 266 2.73 -12.20 11.01
N CYS A 267 2.21 -13.12 10.20
CA CYS A 267 1.17 -14.05 10.64
C CYS A 267 1.67 -14.94 11.80
N PRO A 268 1.03 -14.92 13.00
CA PRO A 268 1.40 -15.79 14.12
C PRO A 268 1.08 -17.28 13.91
N GLY A 269 0.38 -17.63 12.83
CA GLY A 269 0.19 -19.01 12.38
C GLY A 269 -1.16 -19.25 11.69
N PRO A 270 -1.31 -20.35 10.93
CA PRO A 270 -2.53 -20.64 10.19
C PRO A 270 -3.81 -20.59 11.05
N GLY A 271 -4.85 -19.98 10.52
CA GLY A 271 -6.16 -19.83 11.18
C GLY A 271 -6.23 -18.81 12.33
N LYS A 272 -5.09 -18.25 12.77
CA LYS A 272 -5.04 -17.11 13.71
C LYS A 272 -5.49 -15.82 13.00
N GLN A 273 -5.83 -14.79 13.76
CA GLN A 273 -6.05 -13.46 13.20
C GLN A 273 -4.71 -12.86 12.77
N ALA A 274 -4.67 -12.21 11.61
CA ALA A 274 -3.52 -11.41 11.19
C ALA A 274 -3.42 -10.16 12.08
N PRO A 275 -2.21 -9.77 12.53
CA PRO A 275 -2.03 -8.50 13.22
C PRO A 275 -2.44 -7.30 12.36
N ALA A 276 -2.88 -6.22 12.99
CA ALA A 276 -3.08 -4.95 12.28
C ALA A 276 -1.76 -4.43 11.67
N MET A 277 -0.63 -4.69 12.33
CA MET A 277 0.72 -4.36 11.83
C MET A 277 1.27 -5.34 10.80
N MET A 278 0.50 -6.36 10.40
CA MET A 278 0.88 -7.22 9.28
C MET A 278 0.58 -6.55 7.94
N GLN A 279 1.52 -6.64 6.99
CA GLN A 279 1.34 -6.17 5.61
C GLN A 279 0.39 -7.09 4.82
N GLN A 280 -0.87 -7.21 5.24
CA GLN A 280 -1.86 -8.16 4.70
C GLN A 280 -2.11 -8.01 3.19
N ILE A 281 -1.82 -6.83 2.62
CA ILE A 281 -1.83 -6.61 1.16
C ILE A 281 -0.84 -7.49 0.39
N LYS A 282 0.24 -7.95 1.04
CA LYS A 282 1.22 -8.90 0.48
C LYS A 282 0.79 -10.37 0.66
N GLY A 283 -0.42 -10.62 1.16
CA GLY A 283 -0.97 -11.94 1.47
C GLY A 283 -0.99 -12.25 2.97
N LEU A 284 -1.80 -13.24 3.36
CA LEU A 284 -2.09 -13.54 4.77
C LEU A 284 -1.29 -14.69 5.39
N LEU A 285 -0.50 -15.43 4.60
CA LEU A 285 0.30 -16.58 5.07
C LEU A 285 -0.49 -17.63 5.88
N GLY A 286 -1.78 -17.80 5.59
CA GLY A 286 -2.69 -18.71 6.28
C GLY A 286 -3.44 -18.10 7.47
N CYS A 287 -3.13 -16.87 7.89
CA CYS A 287 -3.95 -16.13 8.85
C CYS A 287 -5.29 -15.72 8.24
N LYS A 288 -6.24 -15.38 9.12
CA LYS A 288 -7.51 -14.73 8.79
C LYS A 288 -7.30 -13.23 8.73
N SER A 289 -7.92 -12.55 7.76
CA SER A 289 -7.98 -11.08 7.72
C SER A 289 -8.50 -10.50 9.02
N ASN A 290 -7.92 -9.38 9.45
CA ASN A 290 -8.35 -8.62 10.62
C ASN A 290 -7.90 -7.16 10.44
N ALA A 291 -8.76 -6.22 10.83
CA ALA A 291 -8.51 -4.79 10.69
C ALA A 291 -8.04 -4.07 11.97
N TRP A 292 -8.04 -4.77 13.11
CA TRP A 292 -7.99 -4.14 14.43
C TRP A 292 -6.77 -4.57 15.25
N PRO A 293 -6.08 -3.66 15.94
CA PRO A 293 -4.97 -4.01 16.84
C PRO A 293 -5.40 -4.87 18.04
N PHE A 294 -6.65 -4.75 18.52
CA PHE A 294 -7.14 -5.48 19.68
C PHE A 294 -8.40 -6.31 19.39
N ASP A 295 -8.54 -7.45 20.07
CA ASP A 295 -9.75 -8.26 20.04
C ASP A 295 -10.91 -7.63 20.86
N ALA A 296 -12.09 -8.25 20.82
CA ALA A 296 -13.27 -7.79 21.57
C ALA A 296 -13.10 -7.77 23.10
N ASN A 297 -12.16 -8.55 23.65
CA ASN A 297 -11.81 -8.55 25.07
C ASN A 297 -10.81 -7.41 25.39
N GLY A 298 -10.05 -6.95 24.40
CA GLY A 298 -8.96 -6.00 24.55
C GLY A 298 -7.57 -6.61 24.55
N THR A 299 -7.41 -7.84 24.08
CA THR A 299 -6.12 -8.50 23.89
C THR A 299 -5.46 -7.95 22.64
N TYR A 300 -4.20 -7.51 22.70
CA TYR A 300 -3.46 -7.12 21.50
C TYR A 300 -3.23 -8.34 20.60
N LEU A 301 -3.53 -8.20 19.30
CA LEU A 301 -3.45 -9.26 18.31
C LEU A 301 -2.06 -9.32 17.67
N SER A 302 -1.05 -9.66 18.48
CA SER A 302 0.36 -9.70 18.08
C SER A 302 0.72 -10.86 17.16
N GLY A 303 1.67 -10.61 16.25
CA GLY A 303 2.46 -11.60 15.53
C GLY A 303 3.97 -11.45 15.79
N PRO A 304 4.81 -12.30 15.18
CA PRO A 304 6.24 -12.12 15.21
C PRO A 304 6.62 -10.83 14.48
N HIS A 305 7.56 -10.07 15.03
CA HIS A 305 8.10 -8.86 14.40
C HIS A 305 8.78 -9.17 13.07
N VAL A 306 8.66 -8.25 12.10
CA VAL A 306 9.48 -8.22 10.88
C VAL A 306 9.94 -6.78 10.61
N PRO A 307 11.19 -6.56 10.15
CA PRO A 307 11.64 -5.24 9.67
C PRO A 307 10.88 -4.74 8.43
#